data_AF-A0A957X7T4-F1
#
_entry.id   AF-A0A957X7T4-F1
#
_cell.length_a   1.000
_cell.length_b   1.000
_cell.length_c   1.000
_cell.angle_alpha   90.00
_cell.angle_beta   90.00
_cell.angle_gamma   90.00
#
_symmetry.space_group_name_H-M   'P 1'
#
loop_
_entity.id
_entity.type
_entity.pdbx_description
1 polymer ?
#
loop_
_entity_poly.entity_id
_entity_poly.type
_entity_poly.pdbx_seq_one_letter_code
_entity_poly.pdbx_strand_id
1 'polypeptide(L)' 'MNAQLQIHLFGTPQFTYQGKPLTGFVSNKVRALLIYLASRAALTAAKRWPSYSGPIQHHAHMVQKLTL' A
#
# COMPACT_ATOMS: atom_id res chain seq x y z
N MET A 1 1.84 -18.03 14.94
CA MET A 1 1.15 -17.90 13.64
C MET A 1 1.06 -16.42 13.30
N ASN A 2 1.60 -15.99 12.16
CA ASN A 2 1.66 -14.56 11.80
C ASN A 2 0.40 -14.20 10.98
N ALA A 3 -0.53 -13.46 11.58
CA ALA A 3 -1.79 -13.08 10.96
C ALA A 3 -1.57 -11.86 10.04
N GLN A 4 -1.10 -12.11 8.82
CA GLN A 4 -0.81 -11.04 7.86
C GLN A 4 -2.03 -10.73 6.99
N LEU A 5 -2.55 -9.51 7.14
CA LEU A 5 -3.54 -8.89 6.27
C LEU A 5 -2.81 -8.00 5.24
N GLN A 6 -3.07 -8.20 3.96
CA GLN A 6 -2.56 -7.34 2.90
C GLN A 6 -3.74 -6.65 2.21
N ILE A 7 -3.54 -5.38 1.88
CA ILE A 7 -4.59 -4.52 1.34
C ILE A 7 -4.01 -3.78 0.13
N HIS A 8 -4.57 -4.02 -1.04
CA HIS A 8 -4.28 -3.27 -2.26
C HIS A 8 -5.40 -2.27 -2.49
N LEU A 9 -5.06 -0.97 -2.40
CA LEU A 9 -6.01 0.13 -2.47
C LEU A 9 -6.08 0.79 -3.85
N PHE A 10 -5.00 0.73 -4.63
CA PHE A 10 -4.94 1.37 -5.94
C PHE A 10 -5.60 0.50 -7.00
N GLY A 11 -6.52 1.09 -7.78
CA GLY A 11 -7.38 0.34 -8.70
C GLY A 11 -8.59 -0.26 -7.98
N THR A 12 -8.98 -1.48 -8.34
CA THR A 12 -10.05 -2.21 -7.65
C THR A 12 -9.53 -2.70 -6.30
N PRO A 13 -10.14 -2.31 -5.16
CA PRO A 13 -9.63 -2.70 -3.85
C PRO A 13 -9.63 -4.22 -3.65
N GLN A 14 -8.49 -4.77 -3.23
CA GLN A 14 -8.27 -6.20 -2.99
C GLN A 14 -7.76 -6.42 -1.57
N PHE A 15 -8.23 -7.49 -0.94
CA PHE A 15 -7.87 -7.87 0.44
C PHE A 15 -7.41 -9.31 0.44
N THR A 16 -6.28 -9.61 1.07
CA THR A 16 -5.82 -10.98 1.27
C THR A 16 -5.45 -11.22 2.73
N TYR A 17 -5.83 -12.37 3.25
CA TYR A 17 -5.46 -12.83 4.59
C TYR A 17 -4.73 -14.15 4.47
N GLN A 18 -3.49 -14.19 4.96
CA GLN A 18 -2.62 -15.37 4.82
C GLN A 18 -2.48 -15.82 3.34
N GLY A 19 -2.37 -14.86 2.43
CA GLY A 19 -2.28 -15.09 0.99
C GLY A 19 -3.59 -15.51 0.31
N LYS A 20 -4.68 -15.70 1.05
CA LYS A 20 -5.99 -16.04 0.48
C LYS A 20 -6.83 -14.80 0.27
N PRO A 21 -7.53 -14.64 -0.87
CA PRO A 21 -8.46 -13.54 -1.07
C PRO A 21 -9.54 -13.51 0.01
N LEU A 22 -9.71 -12.36 0.64
CA LEU A 22 -10.86 -12.08 1.50
C LEU A 22 -12.01 -11.58 0.63
N THR A 23 -12.98 -12.44 0.42
CA THR A 23 -14.23 -12.16 -0.29
C THR A 23 -15.41 -12.29 0.68
N GLY A 24 -16.62 -11.88 0.24
CA GLY A 24 -17.83 -12.09 1.04
C GLY A 24 -17.99 -11.15 2.25
N PHE A 25 -17.56 -9.89 2.14
CA PHE A 25 -17.86 -8.90 3.17
C PHE A 25 -19.36 -8.81 3.43
N VAL A 26 -19.76 -8.89 4.71
CA VAL A 26 -21.17 -8.84 5.14
C VAL A 26 -21.89 -7.55 4.71
N SER A 27 -21.14 -6.48 4.43
CA SER A 27 -21.68 -5.23 3.91
C SER A 27 -20.60 -4.41 3.20
N ASN A 28 -21.03 -3.60 2.22
CA ASN A 28 -20.21 -2.56 1.60
C ASN A 28 -19.62 -1.59 2.63
N LYS A 29 -20.31 -1.37 3.76
CA LYS A 29 -19.81 -0.49 4.85
C LYS A 29 -18.57 -1.07 5.53
N VAL A 30 -18.52 -2.38 5.74
CA VAL A 30 -17.35 -3.05 6.34
C VAL A 30 -16.15 -2.95 5.41
N ARG A 31 -16.37 -3.16 4.11
CA ARG A 31 -15.32 -2.98 3.09
C ARG A 31 -14.80 -1.53 3.09
N ALA A 32 -15.69 -0.54 3.09
CA ALA A 32 -15.32 0.87 3.13
C ALA A 32 -14.53 1.25 4.40
N LEU A 33 -14.90 0.69 5.55
CA LEU A 33 -14.19 0.93 6.81
C LEU A 33 -12.74 0.41 6.75
N LEU A 34 -12.53 -0.79 6.20
CA LEU A 34 -11.18 -1.34 6.03
C LEU A 34 -10.32 -0.50 5.09
N ILE A 35 -10.90 -0.02 3.99
CA ILE A 35 -10.23 0.93 3.06
C ILE A 35 -9.81 2.18 3.84
N TYR A 36 -10.74 2.79 4.59
CA TYR A 36 -10.46 4.00 5.36
C TYR A 36 -9.32 3.81 6.37
N LEU A 37 -9.36 2.73 7.15
CA LEU A 37 -8.33 2.43 8.14
C LEU A 37 -6.96 2.19 7.48
N ALA A 38 -6.92 1.47 6.36
CA ALA A 38 -5.69 1.22 5.61
C ALA A 38 -5.08 2.52 5.07
N SER A 39 -5.90 3.38 4.45
CA SER A 39 -5.47 4.68 3.93
C SER A 39 -4.92 5.58 5.05
N ARG A 40 -5.59 5.58 6.21
CA ARG A 40 -5.17 6.41 7.36
C ARG A 40 -3.90 5.87 8.02
N ALA A 41 -3.73 4.56 8.10
CA ALA A 41 -2.49 3.95 8.57
C ALA A 41 -1.31 4.26 7.64
N ALA A 42 -1.52 4.16 6.32
CA ALA A 42 -0.51 4.52 5.32
C ALA A 42 -0.11 6.00 5.40
N LEU A 43 -1.08 6.92 5.56
CA LEU A 43 -0.80 8.34 5.76
C LEU A 43 -0.02 8.60 7.05
N THR A 44 -0.36 7.89 8.14
CA THR A 44 0.33 8.03 9.42
C THR A 44 1.77 7.51 9.34
N ALA A 45 1.99 6.37 8.66
CA ALA A 45 3.31 5.83 8.40
C ALA A 45 4.16 6.79 7.53
N ALA A 46 3.56 7.36 6.49
CA ALA A 46 4.21 8.37 5.65
C ALA A 46 4.56 9.64 6.45
N LYS A 47 3.66 10.09 7.33
CA LYS A 47 3.92 11.24 8.21
C LYS A 47 5.01 10.95 9.25
N ARG A 48 5.19 9.68 9.64
CA ARG A 48 6.21 9.25 10.60
C ARG A 48 7.62 9.34 10.03
N TRP A 49 7.82 9.19 8.72
CA TRP A 49 9.13 9.25 8.05
C TRP A 49 9.12 10.32 6.92
N PRO A 50 9.69 11.52 7.14
CA PRO A 50 9.70 12.58 6.13
C PRO A 50 10.69 12.35 4.96
N SER A 51 11.29 11.16 4.84
CA SER A 51 12.23 10.82 3.76
C SER A 51 12.18 9.33 3.45
N TYR A 52 11.19 8.90 2.67
CA TYR A 52 11.20 7.55 2.08
C TYR A 52 11.54 7.67 0.59
N SER A 53 12.83 7.46 0.27
CA SER A 53 13.35 7.23 -1.07
C SER A 53 13.60 5.72 -1.26
N GLY A 54 12.52 4.95 -1.44
CA GLY A 54 12.57 3.55 -1.90
C GLY A 54 12.63 3.47 -3.43
N PRO A 55 13.12 2.36 -4.02
CA PRO A 55 13.60 2.33 -5.39
C PRO A 55 12.45 2.44 -6.38
N ILE A 56 12.35 3.61 -7.03
CA ILE A 56 11.55 3.76 -8.24
C ILE A 56 12.29 3.00 -9.34
N GLN A 57 11.83 1.77 -9.61
CA GLN A 57 12.14 1.04 -10.83
C GLN A 57 11.51 1.81 -12.00
N HIS A 58 12.17 2.85 -12.48
CA HIS A 58 11.86 3.42 -13.77
C HIS A 58 13.03 3.17 -14.71
N HIS A 59 12.76 2.28 -15.66
CA HIS A 59 13.42 2.11 -16.95
C HIS A 59 13.36 3.43 -17.76
N ALA A 60 14.00 4.50 -17.29
CA ALA A 60 14.07 5.74 -18.04
C ALA A 60 15.42 6.43 -17.79
N HIS A 61 16.35 6.14 -18.72
CA HIS A 61 17.31 7.09 -19.27
C HIS A 61 17.17 8.52 -18.72
N MET A 62 18.05 8.93 -17.80
CA MET A 62 18.59 10.30 -17.82
C MET A 62 19.91 10.35 -17.04
N VAL A 63 20.96 10.52 -17.84
CA VAL A 63 22.36 10.80 -17.55
C VAL A 63 22.52 11.73 -16.34
N GLN A 64 23.02 11.21 -15.21
CA GLN A 64 23.77 12.02 -14.24
C GLN A 64 25.25 11.93 -14.60
N LYS A 65 25.70 12.92 -15.37
CA LYS A 65 27.11 13.30 -15.44
C LYS A 65 27.24 14.59 -14.63
N LEU A 66 27.75 14.48 -13.41
CA LEU A 66 28.50 15.58 -12.79
C LEU A 66 29.47 14.96 -11.78
N THR A 67 30.66 14.66 -12.27
CA THR A 67 31.85 14.48 -11.42
C THR A 67 32.39 15.89 -11.16
N LEU A 68 32.70 16.18 -9.89
CA LEU A 68 33.44 17.37 -9.45
C LEU A 68 34.73 17.56 -10.23
#